data_AF-A0A962X8L0-F1
#
_entry.id   AF-A0A962X8L0-F1
#
_cell.length_a   1.000
_cell.length_b   1.000
_cell.length_c   1.000
_cell.angle_alpha   90.00
_cell.angle_beta   90.00
_cell.angle_gamma   90.00
#
_symmetry.space_group_name_H-M   'P 1'
#
loop_
_entity.id
_entity.type
_entity.pdbx_description
1 polymer ?
#
loop_
_entity_poly.entity_id
_entity_poly.type
_entity_poly.pdbx_seq_one_letter_code
_entity_poly.pdbx_strand_id
1 'polypeptide(L)'
;PFRFAVPESEALDAIFREVRREIRETGCTRAVLVGHNSFFDLAFLNAAAARAKIKRNPFHPFSSFDTVSLAGLAYGQTVLARALRAADIPWNEREAHSAIYDAERTAELFCRIVNRWRDMGGWAPMDD
;
A
#
# COMPACT_ATOMS: atom_id res chain seq x y z
N PRO A 1 13.38 19.21 -8.97
CA PRO A 1 12.62 18.92 -10.21
C PRO A 1 11.20 19.49 -10.14
N PHE A 2 10.72 20.13 -11.21
CA PHE A 2 9.31 20.50 -11.38
C PHE A 2 8.48 19.22 -11.37
N ARG A 3 7.53 19.09 -10.43
CA ARG A 3 6.74 17.85 -10.24
C ARG A 3 5.33 17.91 -10.83
N PHE A 4 5.05 18.90 -11.70
CA PHE A 4 3.71 19.16 -12.24
C PHE A 4 2.63 19.04 -11.16
N ALA A 5 2.84 19.73 -10.03
CA ALA A 5 1.98 19.60 -8.86
C ALA A 5 0.54 19.97 -9.22
N VAL A 6 -0.39 19.14 -8.79
CA VAL A 6 -1.83 19.35 -8.96
C VAL A 6 -2.49 19.57 -7.59
N PRO A 7 -3.69 20.19 -7.54
CA PRO A 7 -4.45 20.30 -6.31
C PRO A 7 -4.77 18.93 -5.69
N GLU A 8 -4.84 18.87 -4.35
CA GLU A 8 -5.16 17.61 -3.63
C GLU A 8 -6.46 16.97 -4.12
N SER A 9 -7.49 17.78 -4.41
CA SER A 9 -8.76 17.30 -4.94
C SER A 9 -8.60 16.56 -6.26
N GLU A 10 -7.78 17.08 -7.18
CA GLU A 10 -7.56 16.49 -8.50
C GLU A 10 -6.79 15.17 -8.38
N ALA A 11 -5.70 15.15 -7.60
CA ALA A 11 -4.93 13.93 -7.35
C ALA A 11 -5.77 12.84 -6.68
N LEU A 12 -6.50 13.18 -5.62
CA LEU A 12 -7.28 12.22 -4.86
C LEU A 12 -8.51 11.73 -5.64
N ASP A 13 -9.17 12.57 -6.42
CA ASP A 13 -10.29 12.12 -7.27
C ASP A 13 -9.83 11.11 -8.32
N ALA A 14 -8.66 11.34 -8.93
CA ALA A 14 -8.06 10.39 -9.87
C ALA A 14 -7.75 9.05 -9.19
N ILE A 15 -7.08 9.06 -8.03
CA ILE A 15 -6.74 7.84 -7.26
C ILE A 15 -8.02 7.11 -6.82
N PHE A 16 -8.97 7.81 -6.21
CA PHE A 16 -10.19 7.20 -5.67
C PHE A 16 -11.13 6.70 -6.77
N ARG A 17 -11.08 7.25 -7.99
CA ARG A 17 -11.79 6.69 -9.14
C ARG A 17 -11.27 5.29 -9.47
N GLU A 18 -9.96 5.11 -9.58
CA GLU A 18 -9.37 3.80 -9.88
C GLU A 18 -9.61 2.80 -8.75
N VAL A 19 -9.44 3.22 -7.49
CA VAL A 19 -9.73 2.34 -6.34
C VAL A 19 -11.20 1.87 -6.33
N ARG A 20 -12.15 2.77 -6.62
CA ARG A 20 -13.58 2.40 -6.72
C ARG A 20 -13.89 1.50 -7.92
N ARG A 21 -13.13 1.62 -9.01
CA ARG A 21 -13.23 0.72 -10.16
C ARG A 21 -12.84 -0.70 -9.74
N GLU A 22 -11.66 -0.85 -9.15
CA GLU A 22 -11.13 -2.14 -8.69
C GLU A 22 -12.00 -2.80 -7.61
N ILE A 23 -12.52 -2.03 -6.63
CA ILE A 23 -13.47 -2.55 -5.63
C ILE A 23 -14.69 -3.19 -6.30
N ARG A 24 -15.25 -2.57 -7.34
CA ARG A 24 -16.42 -3.11 -8.06
C ARG A 24 -16.07 -4.34 -8.89
N GLU A 25 -14.93 -4.30 -9.59
CA GLU A 25 -14.49 -5.39 -10.46
C GLU A 25 -14.13 -6.66 -9.69
N THR A 26 -13.62 -6.52 -8.46
CA THR A 26 -13.22 -7.64 -7.60
C THR A 26 -14.31 -8.11 -6.64
N GLY A 27 -15.49 -7.45 -6.63
CA GLY A 27 -16.56 -7.76 -5.67
C GLY A 27 -16.24 -7.41 -4.21
N CYS A 28 -15.17 -6.65 -3.96
CA CYS A 28 -14.84 -6.14 -2.64
C CYS A 28 -15.85 -5.07 -2.17
N THR A 29 -15.90 -4.84 -0.86
CA THR A 29 -16.79 -3.82 -0.27
C THR A 29 -16.07 -2.52 0.06
N ARG A 30 -14.75 -2.57 0.33
CA ARG A 30 -13.95 -1.41 0.73
C ARG A 30 -12.45 -1.65 0.47
N ALA A 31 -11.68 -0.58 0.27
CA ALA A 31 -10.23 -0.66 0.18
C ALA A 31 -9.57 -0.57 1.57
N VAL A 32 -8.46 -1.27 1.76
CA VAL A 32 -7.58 -1.17 2.94
C VAL A 32 -6.21 -0.70 2.44
N LEU A 33 -5.66 0.35 3.05
CA LEU A 33 -4.36 0.89 2.64
C LEU A 33 -3.25 -0.09 3.04
N VAL A 34 -2.35 -0.38 2.10
CA VAL A 34 -1.08 -1.08 2.36
C VAL A 34 0.04 -0.03 2.32
N GLY A 35 0.92 -0.03 3.32
CA GLY A 35 2.05 0.91 3.40
C GLY A 35 3.16 0.41 4.32
N HIS A 36 4.29 1.12 4.39
CA HIS A 36 5.42 0.78 5.27
C HIS A 36 5.54 1.83 6.37
N ASN A 37 5.11 1.49 7.60
CA ASN A 37 4.58 2.42 8.60
C ASN A 37 3.23 3.02 8.19
N SER A 38 2.35 2.16 7.67
CA SER A 38 1.11 2.53 6.96
C SER A 38 0.19 3.55 7.64
N PHE A 39 0.23 3.67 8.98
CA PHE A 39 -0.55 4.65 9.72
C PHE A 39 -0.17 6.09 9.35
N PHE A 40 1.11 6.34 9.04
CA PHE A 40 1.58 7.64 8.56
C PHE A 40 0.89 8.04 7.26
N ASP A 41 0.96 7.18 6.24
CA ASP A 41 0.35 7.44 4.92
C ASP A 41 -1.17 7.58 5.02
N LEU A 42 -1.83 6.72 5.81
CA LEU A 42 -3.28 6.76 6.00
C LEU A 42 -3.71 8.08 6.68
N ALA A 43 -2.96 8.57 7.67
CA ALA A 43 -3.27 9.84 8.32
C ALA A 43 -3.19 11.02 7.35
N PHE A 44 -2.15 11.07 6.50
CA PHE A 44 -2.02 12.11 5.47
C PHE A 44 -3.11 12.01 4.41
N LEU A 45 -3.45 10.80 3.95
CA LEU A 45 -4.53 10.57 2.98
C LEU A 45 -5.88 11.06 3.51
N ASN A 46 -6.21 10.72 4.77
CA ASN A 46 -7.44 11.15 5.41
C ASN A 46 -7.49 12.67 5.59
N ALA A 47 -6.37 13.28 6.03
CA ALA A 47 -6.29 14.73 6.21
C ALA A 47 -6.44 15.49 4.87
N ALA A 48 -5.81 15.00 3.80
CA ALA A 48 -5.93 15.57 2.46
C ALA A 48 -7.36 15.44 1.91
N ALA A 49 -7.99 14.27 2.07
CA ALA A 49 -9.38 14.07 1.67
C ALA A 49 -10.35 15.01 2.44
N ALA A 50 -10.09 15.25 3.72
CA ALA A 50 -10.86 16.19 4.54
C ALA A 50 -10.69 17.64 4.04
N ARG A 51 -9.46 18.09 3.78
CA ARG A 51 -9.17 19.44 3.22
C ARG A 51 -9.83 19.63 1.85
N ALA A 52 -9.77 18.61 0.99
CA ALA A 52 -10.39 18.61 -0.33
C ALA A 52 -11.93 18.39 -0.29
N LYS A 53 -12.54 18.24 0.89
CA LYS A 53 -13.99 18.03 1.08
C LYS A 53 -14.53 16.81 0.32
N ILE A 54 -13.73 15.76 0.16
CA ILE A 54 -14.12 14.53 -0.53
C ILE A 54 -15.03 13.71 0.37
N LYS A 55 -16.28 13.51 -0.06
CA LYS A 55 -17.29 12.75 0.72
C LYS A 55 -17.16 11.24 0.59
N ARG A 56 -16.71 10.74 -0.56
CA ARG A 56 -16.69 9.31 -0.91
C ARG A 56 -15.27 8.76 -0.95
N ASN A 57 -14.60 8.73 0.21
CA ASN A 57 -13.30 8.07 0.38
C ASN A 57 -13.50 6.54 0.40
N PRO A 58 -12.92 5.77 -0.55
CA PRO A 58 -13.10 4.33 -0.63
C PRO A 58 -12.28 3.55 0.41
N PHE A 59 -11.32 4.18 1.08
CA PHE A 59 -10.47 3.51 2.06
C PHE A 59 -11.18 3.31 3.40
N HIS A 60 -10.79 2.25 4.11
CA HIS A 60 -11.14 2.05 5.51
C HIS A 60 -10.53 3.18 6.36
N PRO A 61 -11.28 3.80 7.30
CA PRO A 61 -10.84 5.05 7.91
C PRO A 61 -9.69 4.86 8.91
N PHE A 62 -9.52 3.65 9.46
CA PHE A 62 -8.52 3.38 10.50
C PHE A 62 -7.77 2.05 10.34
N SER A 63 -8.17 1.19 9.39
CA SER A 63 -7.50 -0.09 9.19
C SER A 63 -6.53 0.03 8.02
N SER A 64 -5.35 -0.51 8.21
CA SER A 64 -4.30 -0.60 7.21
C SER A 64 -3.53 -1.90 7.39
N PHE A 65 -2.89 -2.37 6.32
CA PHE A 65 -1.90 -3.43 6.40
C PHE A 65 -0.50 -2.82 6.40
N ASP A 66 0.17 -2.94 7.54
CA ASP A 66 1.51 -2.41 7.72
C ASP A 66 2.58 -3.44 7.33
N THR A 67 3.29 -3.14 6.25
CA THR A 67 4.39 -3.98 5.78
C THR A 67 5.60 -3.99 6.72
N VAL A 68 5.71 -3.05 7.66
CA VAL A 68 6.73 -3.14 8.73
C VAL A 68 6.45 -4.35 9.62
N SER A 69 5.23 -4.49 10.12
CA SER A 69 4.84 -5.65 10.94
C SER A 69 4.91 -6.95 10.15
N LEU A 70 4.41 -6.95 8.91
CA LEU A 70 4.43 -8.13 8.07
C LEU A 70 5.85 -8.57 7.70
N ALA A 71 6.75 -7.64 7.37
CA ALA A 71 8.15 -7.97 7.08
C ALA A 71 8.93 -8.34 8.35
N GLY A 72 8.57 -7.77 9.50
CA GLY A 72 9.09 -8.20 10.80
C GLY A 72 8.78 -9.68 11.06
N LEU A 73 7.57 -10.12 10.75
CA LEU A 73 7.17 -11.53 10.83
C LEU A 73 7.87 -12.40 9.79
N ALA A 74 7.83 -12.02 8.51
CA ALA A 74 8.25 -12.88 7.41
C ALA A 74 9.77 -12.94 7.20
N TYR A 75 10.48 -11.85 7.53
CA TYR A 75 11.91 -11.68 7.21
C TYR A 75 12.75 -11.17 8.39
N GLY A 76 12.14 -10.87 9.55
CA GLY A 76 12.86 -10.29 10.69
C GLY A 76 13.40 -8.88 10.42
N GLN A 77 12.83 -8.14 9.47
CA GLN A 77 13.29 -6.81 9.07
C GLN A 77 12.15 -5.79 9.10
N THR A 78 12.42 -4.61 9.66
CA THR A 78 11.46 -3.49 9.77
C THR A 78 11.82 -2.29 8.89
N VAL A 79 13.00 -2.29 8.29
CA VAL A 79 13.44 -1.25 7.35
C VAL A 79 13.15 -1.73 5.93
N LEU A 80 12.39 -0.98 5.15
CA LEU A 80 11.95 -1.35 3.79
C LEU A 80 13.11 -1.91 2.93
N ALA A 81 14.21 -1.17 2.83
CA ALA A 81 15.37 -1.59 2.05
C ALA A 81 16.02 -2.91 2.54
N ARG A 82 15.92 -3.23 3.83
CA ARG A 82 16.43 -4.49 4.40
C ARG A 82 15.42 -5.62 4.19
N ALA A 83 14.13 -5.34 4.33
CA ALA A 83 13.06 -6.29 4.05
C ALA A 83 13.05 -6.73 2.59
N LEU A 84 13.19 -5.78 1.65
CA LEU A 84 13.30 -6.07 0.21
C LEU A 84 14.51 -6.95 -0.09
N ARG A 85 15.68 -6.60 0.46
CA ARG A 85 16.90 -7.42 0.32
C ARG A 85 16.73 -8.84 0.89
N ALA A 86 16.12 -8.98 2.07
CA ALA A 86 15.85 -10.28 2.67
C ALA A 86 14.79 -11.10 1.91
N ALA A 87 13.97 -10.43 1.11
CA ALA A 87 12.97 -11.04 0.24
C ALA A 87 13.47 -11.26 -1.20
N ASP A 88 14.75 -11.06 -1.49
CA ASP A 88 15.35 -11.10 -2.84
C ASP A 88 14.64 -10.18 -3.85
N ILE A 89 14.25 -8.98 -3.40
CA ILE A 89 13.72 -7.91 -4.25
C ILE A 89 14.80 -6.83 -4.41
N PRO A 90 15.17 -6.45 -5.65
CA PRO A 90 16.15 -5.40 -5.89
C PRO A 90 15.75 -4.06 -5.26
N TRP A 91 16.73 -3.38 -4.66
CA TRP A 91 16.59 -2.04 -4.10
C TRP A 91 17.64 -1.10 -4.70
N ASN A 92 17.18 0.03 -5.23
CA ASN A 92 18.02 1.10 -5.75
C ASN A 92 17.99 2.29 -4.78
N GLU A 93 19.08 2.49 -4.05
CA GLU A 93 19.19 3.60 -3.09
C GLU A 93 19.08 4.98 -3.75
N ARG A 94 19.36 5.10 -5.06
CA ARG A 94 19.25 6.37 -5.79
C ARG A 94 17.81 6.77 -6.07
N GLU A 95 16.90 5.80 -6.10
CA GLU A 95 15.46 6.01 -6.32
C GLU A 95 14.66 6.01 -5.01
N ALA A 96 15.32 5.67 -3.90
CA ALA A 96 14.77 5.81 -2.56
C ALA A 96 14.26 7.25 -2.35
N HIS A 97 13.14 7.38 -1.63
CA HIS A 97 12.42 8.64 -1.40
C HIS A 97 11.59 9.17 -2.58
N SER A 98 11.51 8.43 -3.70
CA SER A 98 10.43 8.62 -4.67
C SER A 98 9.19 7.86 -4.19
N ALA A 99 8.07 8.56 -4.00
CA ALA A 99 6.81 7.93 -3.60
C ALA A 99 6.36 6.82 -4.58
N ILE A 100 6.67 6.97 -5.88
CA ILE A 100 6.38 5.95 -6.89
C ILE A 100 7.22 4.70 -6.62
N TYR A 101 8.53 4.87 -6.45
CA TYR A 101 9.44 3.76 -6.22
C TYR A 101 9.12 3.03 -4.91
N ASP A 102 8.92 3.79 -3.82
CA ASP A 102 8.58 3.23 -2.52
C ASP A 102 7.23 2.48 -2.57
N ALA A 103 6.23 3.00 -3.30
CA ALA A 103 4.94 2.33 -3.48
C ALA A 103 5.06 1.03 -4.28
N GLU A 104 5.80 1.04 -5.40
CA GLU A 104 6.02 -0.16 -6.22
C GLU A 104 6.77 -1.25 -5.43
N ARG A 105 7.84 -0.88 -4.73
CA ARG A 105 8.62 -1.83 -3.93
C ARG A 105 7.81 -2.36 -2.75
N THR A 106 7.02 -1.50 -2.08
CA THR A 106 6.13 -1.92 -0.98
C THR A 106 5.04 -2.89 -1.48
N ALA A 107 4.47 -2.65 -2.66
CA ALA A 107 3.50 -3.55 -3.26
C ALA A 107 4.13 -4.91 -3.58
N GLU A 108 5.33 -4.93 -4.17
CA GLU A 108 6.06 -6.17 -4.45
C GLU A 108 6.37 -6.95 -3.16
N LEU A 109 6.81 -6.26 -2.10
CA LEU A 109 7.07 -6.86 -0.80
C LEU A 109 5.80 -7.48 -0.19
N PHE A 110 4.69 -6.75 -0.21
CA PHE A 110 3.41 -7.24 0.30
C PHE A 110 2.96 -8.50 -0.45
N CYS A 111 2.98 -8.47 -1.77
CA CYS A 111 2.65 -9.63 -2.60
C CYS A 111 3.55 -10.83 -2.30
N ARG A 112 4.87 -10.60 -2.12
CA ARG A 112 5.83 -11.67 -1.82
C ARG A 112 5.57 -12.31 -0.45
N ILE A 113 5.21 -11.52 0.57
CA ILE A 113 4.85 -12.02 1.90
C ILE A 113 3.58 -12.88 1.83
N VAL A 114 2.52 -12.36 1.21
CA VAL A 114 1.23 -13.08 1.10
C VAL A 114 1.39 -14.37 0.31
N ASN A 115 2.08 -14.33 -0.84
CA ASN A 115 2.35 -15.50 -1.66
C ASN A 115 3.19 -16.53 -0.90
N ARG A 116 4.24 -16.09 -0.19
CA ARG A 116 5.06 -17.00 0.63
C ARG A 116 4.24 -17.72 1.69
N TRP A 117 3.32 -17.02 2.37
CA TRP A 117 2.44 -17.64 3.36
C TRP A 117 1.54 -18.70 2.75
N ARG A 118 0.95 -18.43 1.57
CA ARG A 118 0.19 -19.41 0.79
C ARG A 118 1.05 -20.61 0.39
N ASP A 119 2.23 -20.38 -0.16
CA ASP A 119 3.10 -21.43 -0.70
C ASP A 119 3.65 -22.35 0.42
N MET A 120 3.73 -21.86 1.66
CA MET A 120 4.04 -22.65 2.85
C MET A 120 2.82 -23.38 3.44
N GLY A 121 1.65 -23.33 2.80
CA GLY A 121 0.42 -23.97 3.26
C GLY A 121 -0.31 -23.22 4.39
N GLY A 122 0.09 -21.98 4.71
CA GLY A 122 -0.54 -21.17 5.75
C GLY A 122 -1.88 -20.55 5.33
N TRP A 123 -2.21 -20.59 4.04
CA TRP A 123 -3.48 -20.14 3.50
C TRP A 123 -4.03 -21.20 2.54
N ALA A 124 -5.03 -21.95 2.99
CA ALA A 124 -5.90 -22.71 2.12
C ALA A 124 -7.17 -21.87 1.92
N PRO A 125 -7.45 -21.32 0.72
CA PRO A 125 -8.80 -20.86 0.46
C PRO A 125 -9.72 -22.06 0.70
N MET A 126 -10.78 -21.88 1.50
CA MET A 126 -11.79 -22.95 1.58
C MET A 126 -12.25 -23.20 0.15
N ASP A 127 -12.19 -24.46 -0.28
CA ASP A 127 -12.90 -24.88 -1.47
C ASP A 127 -14.38 -24.65 -1.18
N ASP A 128 -15.00 -23.67 -1.85
CA ASP A 128 -16.47 -23.53 -1.90
C ASP A 128 -17.08 -24.68 -2.72
#